data_AF-A0A1Z9IVX7-F1
#
_entry.id   AF-A0A1Z9IVX7-F1
#
_cell.length_a   1.000
_cell.length_b   1.000
_cell.length_c   1.000
_cell.angle_alpha   90.00
_cell.angle_beta   90.00
_cell.angle_gamma   90.00
#
_symmetry.space_group_name_H-M   'P 1'
#
loop_
_entity.id
_entity.type
_entity.pdbx_description
1 polymer ?
#
loop_
_entity_poly.entity_id
_entity_poly.type
_entity_poly.pdbx_seq_one_letter_code
_entity_poly.pdbx_strand_id
1 'polypeptide(L)' 'MAQALDILPILAVMIATAGYLIWTITNIRQRRLKFAAEGGDSYRGEAKEPEALMKPDEEALEQMGELLEQAGLSIPEEE' A
#
# COMPACT_ATOMS: atom_id res chain seq x y z
N MET A 1 -7.26 -36.93 -38.36
CA MET A 1 -8.53 -36.80 -37.60
C MET A 1 -8.35 -37.18 -36.13
N ALA A 2 -7.75 -38.33 -35.79
CA ALA A 2 -7.58 -38.78 -34.40
C ALA A 2 -6.72 -37.84 -33.51
N GLN A 3 -5.56 -37.39 -34.00
CA GLN A 3 -4.65 -36.52 -33.22
C GLN A 3 -5.25 -35.17 -32.81
N ALA A 4 -6.20 -34.62 -33.58
CA ALA A 4 -6.83 -33.33 -33.25
C ALA A 4 -7.78 -33.43 -32.06
N LEU A 5 -8.37 -34.62 -31.85
CA LEU A 5 -9.30 -34.87 -30.74
C LEU A 5 -8.55 -35.00 -29.40
N ASP A 6 -7.34 -35.56 -29.43
CA ASP A 6 -6.50 -35.77 -28.24
C ASP A 6 -5.92 -34.46 -27.67
N ILE A 7 -5.79 -33.42 -28.49
CA ILE A 7 -5.25 -32.10 -28.08
C ILE A 7 -6.33 -31.24 -27.42
N LEU A 8 -7.60 -31.49 -27.72
CA LEU A 8 -8.74 -30.74 -27.21
C LEU A 8 -8.81 -30.66 -25.66
N PRO A 9 -8.64 -31.76 -24.90
CA PRO A 9 -8.63 -31.69 -23.44
C PRO A 9 -7.43 -30.90 -22.88
N ILE A 10 -6.26 -31.01 -23.52
CA ILE A 10 -5.05 -30.28 -23.11
C ILE A 10 -5.27 -28.77 -23.27
N LEU A 11 -5.82 -28.36 -24.42
CA LEU A 11 -6.21 -26.97 -24.68
C LEU A 11 -7.24 -26.46 -23.67
N ALA A 12 -8.26 -27.27 -23.35
CA ALA A 12 -9.27 -26.91 -22.36
C ALA A 12 -8.66 -26.67 -20.96
N VAL A 13 -7.75 -27.54 -20.52
CA VAL A 13 -7.04 -27.39 -19.25
C VAL A 13 -6.16 -26.13 -19.25
N MET A 14 -5.46 -25.84 -20.35
CA MET A 14 -4.64 -24.63 -20.47
C MET A 14 -5.48 -23.35 -20.42
N ILE A 15 -6.62 -23.32 -21.11
CA ILE A 15 -7.53 -22.17 -21.08
C ILE A 15 -8.16 -22.00 -19.69
N ALA A 16 -8.57 -23.10 -19.05
CA ALA A 16 -9.14 -23.07 -17.71
C ALA A 16 -8.15 -22.55 -16.67
N THR A 17 -6.89 -23.03 -16.72
CA THR A 17 -5.83 -22.58 -15.83
C THR A 17 -5.45 -21.12 -16.08
N ALA A 18 -5.30 -20.70 -17.35
CA ALA A 18 -5.06 -19.30 -17.68
C ALA A 18 -6.19 -18.39 -17.19
N GLY A 19 -7.45 -18.78 -17.42
CA GLY A 19 -8.62 -18.04 -16.94
C GLY A 19 -8.66 -17.95 -15.42
N TYR A 20 -8.39 -19.05 -14.72
CA TYR A 20 -8.34 -19.09 -13.26
C TYR A 20 -7.24 -18.18 -12.69
N LEU A 21 -6.05 -18.17 -13.29
CA LEU A 21 -4.94 -17.31 -12.88
C LEU A 21 -5.27 -15.83 -13.11
N ILE A 22 -5.82 -15.48 -14.27
CA ILE A 22 -6.26 -14.12 -14.57
C ILE A 22 -7.32 -13.66 -13.57
N TRP A 23 -8.32 -14.50 -13.29
CA TRP A 23 -9.36 -14.22 -12.30
C TRP A 23 -8.77 -14.05 -10.89
N THR A 24 -7.86 -14.92 -10.49
CA THR A 24 -7.21 -14.87 -9.17
C THR A 24 -6.42 -13.57 -9.00
N ILE A 25 -5.60 -13.21 -9.99
CA ILE A 25 -4.78 -11.98 -9.97
C ILE A 25 -5.68 -10.73 -9.95
N THR A 26 -6.73 -10.71 -10.77
CA THR A 26 -7.66 -9.57 -10.81
C THR A 26 -8.47 -9.43 -9.53
N ASN A 27 -8.91 -10.54 -8.92
CA ASN A 27 -9.61 -10.52 -7.63
C ASN A 27 -8.71 -9.98 -6.50
N ILE A 28 -7.44 -10.40 -6.46
CA ILE A 28 -6.45 -9.85 -5.51
C ILE A 28 -6.24 -8.35 -5.74
N ARG A 29 -6.10 -7.91 -7.00
CA ARG A 29 -5.95 -6.49 -7.34
C ARG A 29 -7.18 -5.67 -6.96
N GLN A 30 -8.38 -6.17 -7.26
CA GLN A 30 -9.63 -5.50 -6.90
C GLN A 30 -9.78 -5.40 -5.38
N ARG A 31 -9.39 -6.43 -4.62
CA ARG A 31 -9.37 -6.37 -3.14
C ARG A 31 -8.40 -5.32 -2.62
N ARG A 32 -7.20 -5.21 -3.20
CA ARG A 32 -6.22 -4.15 -2.86
C ARG A 32 -6.68 -2.76 -3.25
N LEU A 33 -7.35 -2.62 -4.40
CA LEU A 33 -7.91 -1.35 -4.86
C LEU A 33 -9.10 -0.93 -4.00
N LYS A 34 -9.98 -1.84 -3.58
CA LYS A 34 -11.02 -1.56 -2.59
C LYS A 34 -10.42 -1.09 -1.28
N PHE A 35 -9.40 -1.77 -0.77
CA PHE A 35 -8.70 -1.36 0.45
C PHE A 35 -8.01 0.01 0.30
N ALA A 36 -7.46 0.33 -0.87
CA ALA A 36 -6.86 1.63 -1.14
C ALA A 36 -7.90 2.74 -1.35
N ALA A 37 -9.07 2.42 -1.92
CA ALA A 37 -10.18 3.34 -2.11
C ALA A 37 -10.96 3.60 -0.80
N GLU A 38 -11.02 2.62 0.10
CA GLU A 38 -11.62 2.76 1.44
C GLU A 38 -10.64 3.38 2.46
N GLY A 39 -9.33 3.42 2.17
CA GLY A 39 -8.28 3.80 3.13
C GLY A 39 -7.33 4.89 2.61
N GLY A 40 -7.87 5.89 1.92
CA GLY A 40 -7.11 7.01 1.35
C GLY A 40 -6.65 8.09 2.34
N ASP A 41 -6.90 7.95 3.64
CA ASP A 41 -6.52 8.97 4.64
C ASP A 41 -6.11 8.40 6.02
N SER A 42 -6.08 7.08 6.17
CA SER A 42 -5.75 6.46 7.45
C SER A 42 -4.30 6.00 7.44
N TYR A 43 -3.45 6.79 8.08
CA TYR A 43 -2.10 6.46 8.53
C TYR A 43 -1.88 4.94 8.66
N ARG A 44 -0.94 4.40 7.87
CA ARG A 44 -0.64 2.96 7.77
C ARG A 44 0.35 2.44 8.82
N GLY A 45 0.81 3.29 9.74
CA GLY A 45 1.64 2.84 10.84
C GLY A 45 0.80 2.11 11.88
N GLU A 46 1.33 1.05 12.47
CA GLU A 46 0.76 0.37 13.64
C GLU A 46 0.82 1.24 14.92
N ALA A 47 0.75 2.56 14.79
CA ALA A 47 0.67 3.44 15.93
C ALA A 47 -0.66 3.16 16.63
N LYS A 48 -0.56 2.85 17.93
CA LYS A 48 -1.72 2.56 18.77
C LYS A 48 -2.75 3.69 18.74
N GLU A 49 -2.30 4.95 18.58
CA GLU A 49 -3.12 6.16 18.54
C GLU A 49 -2.59 7.14 17.47
N PRO A 50 -3.05 7.04 16.21
CA PRO A 50 -2.54 7.87 15.12
C PRO A 50 -2.98 9.34 15.22
N GLU A 51 -4.11 9.63 15.84
CA GLU A 51 -4.62 11.01 16.02
C GLU A 51 -3.69 11.85 16.91
N ALA A 52 -3.06 11.23 17.92
CA ALA A 52 -2.12 11.90 18.81
C ALA A 52 -0.82 12.31 18.09
N LEU A 53 -0.49 11.67 16.97
CA LEU A 53 0.70 11.95 16.16
C LEU A 53 0.43 12.97 15.04
N MET A 54 -0.79 13.48 14.91
CA MET A 54 -1.15 14.47 13.90
C MET A 54 -0.64 15.88 14.22
N LYS A 55 -0.30 16.13 15.49
CA LYS A 55 0.34 17.36 15.93
C LYS A 55 1.59 17.00 16.74
N PRO A 56 2.73 17.64 16.50
CA PRO A 56 3.91 17.44 17.34
C PRO A 56 3.61 17.92 18.76
N ASP A 57 4.12 17.19 19.75
CA ASP A 57 4.10 17.63 21.13
C ASP A 57 5.23 18.65 21.39
N GLU A 58 5.17 19.29 22.56
CA GLU A 58 6.11 20.36 22.94
C GLU A 58 7.55 19.86 23.02
N GLU A 59 7.74 18.61 23.48
CA GLU A 59 9.06 17.96 23.56
C GLU A 59 9.63 17.68 22.15
N ALA A 60 8.81 17.22 21.20
CA ALA A 60 9.24 17.00 19.82
C ALA A 60 9.62 18.32 19.12
N LEU A 61 8.95 19.43 19.44
CA LEU A 61 9.30 20.75 18.92
C LEU A 61 10.65 21.23 19.47
N GLU A 62 10.91 21.03 20.76
CA GLU A 62 12.18 21.37 21.40
C GLU A 62 13.35 20.57 20.79
N GLN A 63 13.21 19.25 20.68
CA GLN A 63 14.21 18.37 20.06
C GLN A 63 14.46 18.71 18.58
N MET A 64 13.42 19.11 17.85
CA MET A 64 13.56 19.56 16.47
C MET A 64 14.40 20.84 16.39
N GLY A 65 14.21 21.78 17.33
CA GLY A 65 15.02 22.99 17.45
C GLY A 65 16.50 22.67 17.63
N GLU A 66 16.83 21.77 18.56
CA GLU A 66 18.21 21.34 18.81
C GLU A 66 18.87 20.71 17.56
N LEU A 67 18.12 19.87 16.83
CA LEU A 67 18.61 19.22 15.61
C LEU A 67 18.85 20.21 14.47
N LEU A 68 17.98 21.22 14.35
CA LEU A 68 18.13 22.26 13.33
C LEU A 68 19.33 23.16 13.65
N GLU A 69 19.52 23.54 14.92
CA GLU A 69 20.69 24.30 15.37
C GLU A 69 22.00 23.55 15.07
N GLN A 70 22.03 22.23 15.31
CA GLN A 70 23.17 21.37 14.96
C GLN A 70 23.43 21.31 13.45
N ALA A 71 22.39 21.43 12.62
CA ALA A 71 22.49 21.48 11.17
C ALA A 71 22.82 22.89 10.63
N GLY A 72 22.96 23.90 11.50
CA GLY A 72 23.21 25.30 11.12
C GLY A 72 21.97 26.01 10.56
N LEU A 73 20.77 25.50 10.85
CA LEU A 73 19.48 26.06 10.46
C LEU A 73 18.77 26.56 11.71
N SER A 74 18.37 27.83 11.78
CA SER A 74 17.56 28.35 12.87
C SER A 74 16.09 28.40 12.45
N ILE A 75 15.18 27.94 13.30
CA ILE A 75 13.74 28.19 13.12
C ILE A 75 13.52 29.71 13.31
N PRO A 76 12.97 30.43 12.32
CA PRO A 76 12.60 31.82 12.53
C PRO A 76 11.47 31.89 13.57
N GLU A 77 11.64 32.72 14.60
CA GLU A 77 10.57 33.03 15.54
C GLU A 77 9.43 33.71 14.76
N GLU A 78 8.27 33.07 14.68
CA GLU A 78 7.06 33.71 14.17
C GLU A 78 6.53 34.68 15.25
N GLU A 79 6.42 35.98 14.90
CA GLU A 79 5.82 37.04 15.73
C GLU A 79 4.33 36.81 16.04
#